data_AF-A0A3Q7FJK0-F1
#
_entry.id   AF-A0A3Q7FJK0-F1
#
_cell.length_a   1.000
_cell.length_b   1.000
_cell.length_c   1.000
_cell.angle_alpha   90.00
_cell.angle_beta   90.00
_cell.angle_gamma   90.00
#
_symmetry.space_group_name_H-M   'P 1'
#
loop_
_entity.id
_entity.type
_entity.pdbx_description
1 polymer ?
#
loop_
_entity_poly.entity_id
_entity_poly.type
_entity_poly.pdbx_seq_one_letter_code
_entity_poly.pdbx_strand_id
1 'polypeptide(L)' 'MDGKLITVGLPEKPLELPTIVSARSYIINLASLVIKLTGRKLVGGSDIGGMKETQEMLDICAKHNNTADIELI' A
#
# COMPACT_ATOMS: atom_id res chain seq x y z
N MET A 1 7.18 9.89 -14.37
CA MET A 1 7.32 9.37 -13.00
C MET A 1 6.09 8.53 -12.70
N ASP A 2 6.17 7.21 -12.88
CA ASP A 2 5.04 6.28 -12.68
C ASP A 2 5.09 5.73 -11.24
N GLY A 3 4.72 6.58 -10.28
CA GLY A 3 4.76 6.24 -8.85
C GLY A 3 3.64 5.29 -8.44
N LYS A 4 3.96 4.35 -7.55
CA LYS A 4 2.99 3.40 -6.95
C LYS A 4 2.90 3.62 -5.45
N LEU A 5 1.67 3.71 -4.93
CA LEU A 5 1.36 3.71 -3.50
C LEU A 5 0.75 2.35 -3.16
N ILE A 6 1.42 1.57 -2.31
CA ILE A 6 0.92 0.27 -1.84
C ILE A 6 0.50 0.39 -0.37
N THR A 7 -0.76 0.12 -0.08
CA THR A 7 -1.32 0.18 1.28
C THR A 7 -1.33 -1.22 1.89
N VAL A 8 -0.66 -1.39 3.02
CA VAL A 8 -0.60 -2.67 3.77
C VAL A 8 -1.37 -2.63 5.09
N GLY A 9 -1.77 -1.45 5.56
CA GLY A 9 -2.53 -1.29 6.79
C GLY A 9 -4.05 -1.35 6.57
N LEU A 10 -4.77 -1.88 7.55
CA LEU A 10 -6.23 -1.79 7.66
C LEU A 10 -6.61 -0.78 8.76
N PRO A 11 -6.79 0.51 8.42
CA PRO A 11 -7.29 1.51 9.37
C PRO A 11 -8.79 1.32 9.62
N GLU A 12 -9.24 1.59 10.85
CA GLU A 12 -10.68 1.58 11.20
C GLU A 12 -11.46 2.69 10.46
N LYS A 13 -10.81 3.83 10.21
CA LYS A 13 -11.37 4.93 9.44
C LYS A 13 -11.01 4.75 7.96
N PRO A 14 -11.96 4.94 7.01
CA PRO A 14 -11.67 4.84 5.59
C PRO A 14 -10.55 5.79 5.18
N LEU A 15 -9.62 5.29 4.37
CA LEU A 15 -8.52 6.10 3.88
C LEU A 15 -9.09 7.20 2.95
N GLU A 16 -8.89 8.46 3.33
CA GLU A 16 -9.31 9.62 2.54
C GLU A 16 -8.34 9.82 1.37
N LEU A 17 -8.41 8.92 0.39
CA LEU A 17 -7.73 9.13 -0.87
C LEU A 17 -8.60 10.04 -1.75
N PRO A 18 -8.03 11.08 -2.38
CA PRO A 18 -8.72 11.86 -3.40
C PRO A 18 -9.06 11.04 -4.66
N THR A 19 -8.85 9.72 -4.64
CA THR A 19 -9.00 8.78 -5.76
C THR A 19 -9.65 7.47 -5.28
N ILE A 20 -11.00 7.44 -5.27
CA ILE A 20 -11.85 6.25 -5.53
C ILE A 20 -11.40 4.93 -4.85
N VAL A 21 -11.57 4.78 -3.53
CA VAL A 21 -11.75 3.47 -2.83
C VAL A 21 -12.58 3.66 -1.53
N SER A 22 -13.47 4.65 -1.48
CA SER A 22 -14.56 4.61 -0.50
C SER A 22 -15.82 4.32 -1.30
N ALA A 23 -16.41 3.15 -1.08
CA ALA A 23 -17.56 2.61 -1.80
C ALA A 23 -18.87 3.41 -1.60
N ARG A 24 -18.79 4.69 -1.24
CA ARG A 24 -19.95 5.48 -0.82
C ARG A 24 -19.90 6.96 -1.21
N SER A 25 -19.58 7.27 -2.48
CA SER A 25 -20.09 8.53 -3.05
C SER A 25 -20.11 8.50 -4.57
N TYR A 26 -21.33 8.59 -5.12
CA TYR A 26 -21.66 8.68 -6.55
C TYR A 26 -21.37 10.07 -7.15
N ILE A 27 -20.57 10.90 -6.47
CA ILE A 27 -20.26 12.26 -6.90
C ILE A 27 -18.76 12.34 -7.23
N ILE A 28 -18.48 12.13 -8.51
CA ILE A 28 -17.19 12.37 -9.13
C ILE A 28 -16.81 13.85 -9.02
N ASN A 29 -15.90 14.20 -8.12
CA ASN A 29 -15.31 15.54 -8.11
C ASN A 29 -14.25 15.63 -9.22
N LEU A 30 -14.35 16.63 -10.10
CA LEU A 30 -13.50 16.79 -11.30
C LEU A 30 -11.99 16.84 -10.96
N ALA A 31 -11.63 17.27 -9.75
CA ALA A 31 -10.25 17.26 -9.26
C ALA A 31 -9.65 15.84 -9.14
N SER A 32 -10.46 14.82 -8.82
CA SER A 32 -10.03 13.43 -8.65
C SER A 32 -9.66 12.75 -9.98
N LEU A 33 -10.31 13.14 -11.08
CA LEU A 33 -9.95 12.68 -12.42
C LEU A 33 -8.65 13.31 -12.90
N VAL A 34 -8.43 14.59 -12.61
CA VAL A 34 -7.19 15.30 -12.99
C VAL A 34 -5.97 14.63 -12.36
N ILE A 35 -6.01 14.21 -11.09
CA ILE A 35 -4.88 13.55 -10.41
C ILE A 35 -4.53 12.17 -11.01
N LYS A 36 -5.52 11.38 -11.45
CA LYS A 36 -5.27 10.12 -12.18
C LYS A 36 -4.74 10.36 -13.60
N LEU A 37 -5.25 11.38 -14.30
CA LEU A 37 -4.93 11.65 -15.70
C LEU A 37 -3.60 12.40 -15.90
N THR A 38 -3.15 13.21 -14.93
CA THR A 38 -1.92 14.03 -15.09
C THR A 38 -0.63 13.34 -14.64
N GLY A 39 -0.68 12.20 -13.94
CA GLY A 39 0.51 11.63 -13.29
C GLY A 39 0.75 10.12 -13.44
N ARG A 40 -0.14 9.34 -14.09
CA ARG A 40 -0.04 7.87 -14.18
C ARG A 40 0.33 7.18 -12.85
N LYS A 41 -0.25 7.65 -11.74
CA LYS A 41 0.01 7.12 -10.39
C LYS A 41 -0.92 5.92 -10.10
N LEU A 42 -0.38 4.86 -9.51
CA LEU A 42 -1.13 3.64 -9.15
C LEU A 42 -1.28 3.54 -7.63
N VAL A 43 -2.46 3.18 -7.16
CA VAL A 43 -2.72 2.83 -5.75
C VAL A 43 -3.18 1.37 -5.70
N GLY A 44 -2.50 0.54 -4.92
CA GLY A 44 -2.84 -0.88 -4.74
C GLY A 44 -2.80 -1.28 -3.26
N GLY A 45 -3.48 -2.36 -2.90
CA GLY A 45 -3.36 -2.98 -1.58
C GLY A 45 -2.50 -4.25 -1.66
N SER A 46 -1.82 -4.58 -0.56
CA SER A 46 -1.14 -5.87 -0.41
C SER A 46 -1.39 -6.37 1.00
N ASP A 47 -1.84 -7.61 1.13
CA ASP A 47 -2.07 -8.25 2.43
C ASP A 47 -1.35 -9.59 2.47
N ILE A 48 -0.34 -9.67 3.34
CA ILE A 48 0.53 -10.84 3.54
C ILE A 48 1.26 -11.30 2.25
N GLY A 49 2.27 -12.15 2.38
CA GLY A 49 2.98 -12.80 1.27
C GLY A 49 2.75 -14.31 1.26
N GLY A 50 2.96 -14.96 0.12
CA GLY A 50 2.90 -16.42 0.03
C GLY A 50 4.00 -17.11 0.84
N MET A 51 3.85 -18.42 1.11
CA MET A 51 4.83 -19.20 1.88
C MET A 51 6.23 -19.20 1.24
N LYS A 52 6.29 -19.35 -0.09
CA LYS A 52 7.56 -19.32 -0.84
C LYS A 52 8.21 -17.92 -0.77
N GLU A 53 7.42 -16.86 -0.96
CA GLU A 53 7.89 -15.48 -0.88
C GLU A 53 8.39 -15.12 0.52
N THR A 54 7.71 -15.64 1.56
CA THR A 54 8.11 -15.46 2.94
C THR A 54 9.44 -16.15 3.22
N GLN A 55 9.67 -17.36 2.69
CA GLN A 55 10.96 -18.04 2.82
C GLN A 55 12.07 -17.25 2.12
N GLU A 56 11.84 -16.76 0.90
CA GLU A 56 12.80 -15.92 0.18
C GLU A 56 13.10 -14.62 0.95
N MET A 57 12.08 -13.99 1.56
CA MET A 57 12.24 -12.81 2.41
C MET A 57 13.11 -13.10 3.64
N LEU A 58 12.86 -14.21 4.35
CA LEU A 58 13.65 -14.61 5.52
C LEU A 58 15.11 -14.90 5.15
N ASP A 59 15.35 -15.57 4.02
CA ASP A 59 16.70 -15.84 3.52
C ASP A 59 17.47 -14.56 3.19
N ILE A 60 16.78 -13.54 2.64
CA ILE A 60 17.37 -12.22 2.38
C ILE A 60 17.68 -11.50 3.69
N CYS A 61 16.77 -11.53 4.67
CA CYS A 61 16.97 -10.93 5.98
C CYS A 61 18.16 -11.55 6.72
N ALA A 62 18.30 -12.88 6.66
CA ALA A 62 19.44 -13.59 7.26
C ALA A 62 20.78 -13.22 6.60
N LYS A 63 20.82 -13.07 5.26
CA LYS A 63 22.06 -12.70 4.53
C LYS A 63 22.55 -11.28 4.83
N HIS A 64 21.63 -10.35 5.13
CA HIS A 64 21.96 -8.94 5.33
C HIS A 64 21.92 -8.53 6.81
N ASN A 65 21.70 -9.47 7.73
CA ASN A 65 21.50 -9.21 9.17
C ASN A 65 20.37 -8.19 9.44
N ASN A 66 19.30 -8.21 8.63
CA ASN A 66 18.12 -7.39 8.87
C ASN A 66 17.28 -8.04 9.98
N THR A 67 17.20 -7.37 11.12
CA THR A 67 16.36 -7.80 12.25
C THR A 67 15.38 -6.70 12.62
N ALA A 68 14.27 -7.07 13.24
CA ALA A 68 13.32 -6.10 13.77
C ALA A 68 13.80 -5.61 15.13
N ASP A 69 13.62 -4.32 15.40
CA ASP A 69 13.74 -3.78 16.74
C ASP A 69 12.62 -4.39 17.60
N ILE A 70 13.00 -5.02 18.72
CA ILE A 70 12.07 -5.63 19.66
C ILE A 70 12.16 -4.92 21.01
N GLU A 71 11.01 -4.68 21.62
CA GLU A 71 10.89 -4.23 23.00
C GLU A 71 10.31 -5.39 23.81
N LEU A 72 11.04 -5.81 24.86
CA LEU A 72 10.55 -6.79 25.82
C LEU A 72 9.97 -6.02 27.01
N ILE A 73 8.70 -6.26 27.32
CA ILE A 73 7.98 -5.72 28.49
C ILE A 73 8.08 -6.64 29.70
#